data_AF-A0A8T5BXA0-F1
#
_entry.id   AF-A0A8T5BXA0-F1
#
_cell.length_a   1.000
_cell.length_b   1.000
_cell.length_c   1.000
_cell.angle_alpha   90.00
_cell.angle_beta   90.00
_cell.angle_gamma   90.00
#
_symmetry.space_group_name_H-M   'P 1'
#
loop_
_entity.id
_entity.type
_entity.pdbx_description
1 polymer ?
#
loop_
_entity_poly.entity_id
_entity_poly.type
_entity_poly.pdbx_seq_one_letter_code
_entity_poly.pdbx_strand_id
1 'polypeptide(L)'
;PQVHVLSKCDLLSEEEVNKIIDWAARPKTLELAIEQKLEGTKRLLSRNMMKAIYQLGLRALLIPVSAKTNEGMINFNMALERILAGGDKYTY
;
A
#
# COMPACT_ATOMS: atom_id res chain seq x y z
N PRO A 1 -7.69 3.20 -14.80
CA PRO A 1 -6.72 3.57 -13.74
C PRO A 1 -7.02 2.76 -12.47
N GLN A 2 -6.03 2.52 -11.60
CA GLN A 2 -6.19 1.74 -10.37
C GLN A 2 -5.61 2.50 -9.17
N VAL A 3 -6.30 2.45 -8.03
CA VAL A 3 -5.84 2.98 -6.74
C VAL A 3 -5.89 1.86 -5.72
N HIS A 4 -4.82 1.68 -4.96
CA HIS A 4 -4.74 0.66 -3.92
C HIS A 4 -4.91 1.30 -2.55
N VAL A 5 -5.77 0.72 -1.73
CA VAL A 5 -6.10 1.22 -0.39
C VAL A 5 -5.95 0.13 0.65
N LEU A 6 -5.49 0.50 1.85
CA LEU A 6 -5.56 -0.34 3.03
C LEU A 6 -6.83 0.03 3.80
N SER A 7 -7.91 -0.70 3.53
CA SER A 7 -9.20 -0.46 4.19
C SER A 7 -9.20 -0.92 5.64
N LYS A 8 -10.03 -0.28 6.48
CA LYS A 8 -10.23 -0.61 7.90
C LYS A 8 -8.94 -0.42 8.73
N CYS A 9 -8.17 0.62 8.41
CA CYS A 9 -6.94 0.93 9.16
C CYS A 9 -7.21 1.20 10.65
N ASP A 10 -8.44 1.60 11.01
CA ASP A 10 -8.90 1.79 12.40
C ASP A 10 -8.87 0.52 13.26
N LEU A 11 -8.72 -0.67 12.67
CA LEU A 11 -8.58 -1.93 13.39
C LEU A 11 -7.14 -2.27 13.78
N LEU A 12 -6.17 -1.51 13.28
CA LEU A 12 -4.74 -1.74 13.49
C LEU A 12 -4.16 -0.58 14.31
N SER A 13 -3.06 -0.85 15.01
CA SER A 13 -2.27 0.23 15.60
C SER A 13 -1.61 1.07 14.51
N GLU A 14 -1.31 2.33 14.83
CA GLU A 14 -0.61 3.24 13.90
C GLU A 14 0.73 2.66 13.42
N GLU A 15 1.48 1.98 14.31
CA GLU A 15 2.73 1.30 13.97
C GLU A 15 2.52 0.18 12.93
N GLU A 16 1.47 -0.62 13.07
CA GLU A 16 1.14 -1.68 12.12
C GLU A 16 0.71 -1.13 10.76
N VAL A 17 -0.10 -0.07 10.74
CA VAL A 17 -0.49 0.63 9.52
C VAL A 17 0.75 1.15 8.79
N ASN A 18 1.62 1.87 9.49
CA ASN A 18 2.85 2.41 8.93
C ASN A 18 3.77 1.30 8.38
N LYS A 19 3.89 0.19 9.09
CA LYS A 19 4.66 -0.97 8.65
C LYS A 19 4.13 -1.58 7.35
N ILE A 20 2.81 -1.67 7.18
CA ILE A 20 2.19 -2.19 5.95
C ILE A 20 2.39 -1.22 4.79
N ILE A 21 2.20 0.09 5.02
CA ILE A 21 2.46 1.13 4.02
C ILE A 21 3.92 1.07 3.57
N ASP A 22 4.84 0.88 4.51
CA ASP A 22 6.26 0.76 4.24
C ASP A 22 6.62 -0.42 3.36
N TRP A 23 5.94 -1.56 3.51
CA TRP A 23 6.16 -2.71 2.62
C TRP A 23 5.80 -2.39 1.17
N ALA A 24 4.75 -1.61 0.95
CA ALA A 24 4.32 -1.18 -0.38
C ALA A 24 5.25 -0.11 -0.98
N ALA A 25 5.74 0.83 -0.15
CA ALA A 25 6.59 1.93 -0.60
C ALA A 25 8.08 1.56 -0.72
N ARG A 26 8.57 0.64 0.12
CA ARG A 26 10.00 0.35 0.30
C ARG A 26 10.28 -1.16 0.18
N PRO A 27 10.69 -1.66 -1.00
CA PRO A 27 10.89 -3.09 -1.23
C PRO A 27 11.82 -3.78 -0.23
N LYS A 28 12.85 -3.07 0.26
CA LYS A 28 13.77 -3.59 1.27
C LYS A 28 13.07 -3.94 2.59
N THR A 29 12.05 -3.17 3.00
CA THR A 29 11.33 -3.44 4.25
C THR A 29 10.47 -4.71 4.12
N LEU A 30 9.87 -4.93 2.95
CA LEU A 30 9.14 -6.16 2.64
C LEU A 30 10.08 -7.36 2.51
N GLU A 31 11.25 -7.20 1.88
CA GLU A 31 12.26 -8.26 1.80
C GLU A 31 12.72 -8.70 3.19
N LEU A 32 13.05 -7.75 4.06
CA LEU A 32 13.43 -8.03 5.45
C LEU A 32 12.31 -8.76 6.21
N ALA A 33 11.05 -8.34 6.05
CA ALA A 33 9.92 -9.00 6.69
C ALA A 33 9.70 -10.44 6.19
N ILE A 34 9.89 -10.69 4.89
CA ILE A 34 9.84 -12.03 4.29
C ILE A 34 10.95 -12.92 4.87
N GLU A 35 12.18 -12.39 4.95
CA GLU A 35 13.32 -13.14 5.48
C GLU A 35 13.18 -13.45 6.97
N GLN A 36 12.55 -12.58 7.75
CA GLN A 36 12.36 -12.77 9.20
C GLN A 36 11.16 -13.67 9.55
N LYS A 37 10.09 -13.64 8.75
CA LYS A 37 8.80 -14.27 9.12
C LYS A 37 8.50 -15.58 8.41
N LEU A 38 9.16 -15.86 7.29
CA LEU A 38 8.89 -17.05 6.49
C LEU A 38 10.14 -17.93 6.43
N GLU A 39 9.93 -19.23 6.21
CA GLU A 39 11.02 -20.20 6.09
C GLU A 39 10.84 -21.11 4.86
N GLY A 40 11.89 -21.86 4.54
CA GLY A 40 11.91 -22.85 3.46
C GLY A 40 11.42 -22.30 2.11
N THR A 41 10.62 -23.11 1.42
CA THR A 41 10.09 -22.79 0.08
C THR A 41 9.16 -21.58 0.07
N LYS A 42 8.40 -21.34 1.15
CA LYS A 42 7.50 -20.17 1.25
C LYS A 42 8.30 -18.86 1.19
N ARG A 43 9.41 -18.79 1.94
CA ARG A 43 10.33 -17.64 1.91
C ARG A 43 10.91 -17.42 0.51
N LEU A 44 11.40 -18.48 -0.12
CA LEU A 44 12.00 -18.41 -1.46
C LEU A 44 10.99 -17.90 -2.50
N LEU A 45 9.76 -18.45 -2.49
CA LEU A 45 8.69 -18.04 -3.39
C LEU A 45 8.32 -16.57 -3.18
N SER A 46 8.01 -16.18 -1.94
CA SER A 46 7.61 -14.79 -1.62
C SER A 46 8.68 -13.78 -2.00
N ARG A 47 9.96 -14.08 -1.74
CA ARG A 47 11.08 -13.22 -2.14
C ARG A 47 11.19 -13.08 -3.66
N ASN A 48 11.07 -14.19 -4.39
CA ASN A 48 11.16 -14.15 -5.85
C ASN A 48 9.97 -13.39 -6.47
N MET A 49 8.77 -13.58 -5.95
CA MET A 49 7.59 -12.81 -6.37
C MET A 49 7.77 -11.31 -6.11
N MET A 50 8.23 -10.93 -4.91
CA MET A 50 8.51 -9.54 -4.56
C MET A 50 9.54 -8.91 -5.52
N LYS A 51 10.63 -9.63 -5.83
CA LYS A 51 11.64 -9.16 -6.79
C LYS A 51 11.05 -8.98 -8.19
N ALA A 52 10.23 -9.92 -8.65
CA ALA A 52 9.56 -9.81 -9.95
C ALA A 52 8.62 -8.60 -10.01
N ILE A 53 7.76 -8.39 -9.01
CA ILE A 53 6.87 -7.22 -8.91
C ILE A 53 7.68 -5.92 -8.98
N TYR A 54 8.81 -5.87 -8.27
CA TYR A 54 9.68 -4.69 -8.24
C TYR A 54 10.35 -4.41 -9.59
N GLN A 55 10.86 -5.45 -10.25
CA GLN A 55 11.55 -5.36 -11.56
C GLN A 55 10.59 -5.00 -12.69
N LEU A 56 9.34 -5.46 -12.62
CA LEU A 56 8.29 -5.13 -13.57
C LEU A 56 7.69 -3.73 -13.36
N GLY A 57 8.12 -3.01 -12.32
CA GLY A 57 7.59 -1.68 -12.01
C GLY A 57 6.14 -1.68 -11.52
N LEU A 58 5.61 -2.83 -11.10
CA LEU A 58 4.23 -3.01 -10.63
C LEU A 58 4.03 -2.51 -9.19
N ARG A 59 4.56 -1.32 -8.89
CA ARG A 59 4.52 -0.72 -7.55
C ARG A 59 3.24 0.08 -7.39
N ALA A 60 2.55 -0.15 -6.30
CA ALA A 60 1.42 0.65 -5.89
C ALA A 60 1.64 1.17 -4.48
N LEU A 61 1.41 2.47 -4.28
CA LEU A 61 1.31 3.03 -2.94
C LEU A 61 -0.04 2.61 -2.33
N LEU A 62 -0.02 2.31 -1.04
CA LEU A 62 -1.24 2.03 -0.27
C LEU A 62 -1.67 3.30 0.47
N ILE A 63 -2.91 3.72 0.24
CA ILE A 63 -3.53 4.79 1.03
C ILE A 63 -4.30 4.13 2.19
N PRO A 64 -3.92 4.35 3.46
CA PRO A 64 -4.70 3.86 4.59
C PRO A 64 -6.03 4.61 4.65
N VAL A 65 -7.13 3.88 4.78
CA VAL A 65 -8.48 4.47 4.88
C VAL A 65 -9.35 3.71 5.87
N SER A 66 -10.21 4.44 6.57
CA SER A 66 -11.32 3.88 7.33
C SER A 66 -12.63 4.53 6.93
N ALA A 67 -13.55 3.73 6.39
CA ALA A 67 -14.91 4.18 6.14
C ALA A 67 -15.71 4.42 7.44
N LYS A 68 -15.26 3.85 8.58
CA LYS A 68 -15.93 3.99 9.87
C LYS A 68 -15.57 5.31 10.56
N THR A 69 -14.29 5.68 10.54
CA THR A 69 -13.78 6.89 11.20
C THR A 69 -13.56 8.06 10.24
N ASN A 70 -13.76 7.83 8.94
CA ASN A 70 -13.46 8.76 7.84
C ASN A 70 -11.95 9.08 7.68
N GLU A 71 -11.08 8.31 8.34
CA GLU A 71 -9.63 8.46 8.25
C GLU A 71 -9.14 8.20 6.82
N GLY A 72 -8.19 9.02 6.36
CA GLY A 72 -7.53 8.85 5.06
C GLY A 72 -8.37 9.17 3.83
N MET A 73 -9.66 9.48 4.00
CA MET A 73 -10.59 9.73 2.88
C MET A 73 -10.24 10.99 2.08
N ILE A 74 -9.66 12.02 2.71
CA ILE A 74 -9.14 13.20 2.00
C ILE A 74 -7.99 12.82 1.06
N ASN A 75 -7.03 12.01 1.55
CA ASN A 75 -5.91 11.53 0.73
C ASN A 75 -6.39 10.65 -0.43
N PHE A 76 -7.40 9.81 -0.17
CA PHE A 76 -8.04 9.01 -1.21
C PHE A 76 -8.73 9.88 -2.26
N ASN A 77 -9.50 10.90 -1.85
CA ASN A 77 -10.14 11.83 -2.79
C ASN A 77 -9.11 12.58 -3.65
N MET A 78 -8.02 13.09 -3.05
CA MET A 78 -6.94 13.74 -3.80
C MET A 78 -6.30 12.79 -4.83
N ALA A 79 -6.14 11.52 -4.50
CA ALA A 79 -5.64 10.52 -5.45
C ALA A 79 -6.61 10.33 -6.63
N LEU A 80 -7.92 10.33 -6.38
CA LEU A 80 -8.94 10.28 -7.43
C LEU A 80 -8.96 11.55 -8.29
N GLU A 81 -8.89 12.73 -7.70
CA GLU A 81 -8.80 14.03 -8.40
C GLU A 81 -7.60 14.03 -9.35
N ARG A 82 -6.43 13.59 -8.87
CA ARG A 82 -5.23 13.49 -9.70
C ARG A 82 -5.39 12.55 -10.90
N ILE A 83 -6.07 11.42 -10.70
CA ILE A 83 -6.18 10.36 -11.71
C ILE A 83 -7.24 10.67 -12.76
N LEU A 84 -8.37 11.21 -12.33
CA LEU A 84 -9.59 11.30 -13.14
C LEU A 84 -9.87 12.75 -13.60
N ALA A 85 -9.34 13.77 -12.90
CA ALA A 85 -9.52 15.19 -13.23
C ALA A 85 -8.18 15.93 -13.44
N GLY A 86 -7.06 15.21 -13.61
CA GLY A 86 -5.76 15.83 -13.80
C GLY A 86 -5.23 16.61 -12.58
N GLY A 87 -5.88 16.49 -11.43
CA GLY A 87 -5.58 17.24 -10.21
C GLY A 87 -6.56 18.36 -9.90
N ASP A 88 -7.54 18.63 -10.77
CA ASP A 88 -8.61 19.57 -10.49
C ASP A 88 -9.61 19.00 -9.47
N LYS A 89 -10.17 19.87 -8.64
CA LYS A 89 -11.16 19.47 -7.65
C LYS A 89 -12.46 19.06 -8.30
N TYR A 90 -13.10 18.02 -7.77
CA TYR A 90 -14.51 17.72 -8.05
C TYR A 90 -15.40 18.69 -7.29
N THR A 91 -15.41 19.94 -7.71
CA THR A 91 -16.37 20.93 -7.22
C THR A 91 -17.02 21.57 -8.43
N TYR A 92 -18.36 21.52 -8.43
CA TYR A 92 -19.18 22.37 -9.30
C TYR A 92 -19.24 23.79 -8.73
#